data_AF-A0A7K1WX76-F1
#
_entry.id   AF-A0A7K1WX76-F1
#
_cell.length_a   1.000
_cell.length_b   1.000
_cell.length_c   1.000
_cell.angle_alpha   90.00
_cell.angle_beta   90.00
_cell.angle_gamma   90.00
#
_symmetry.space_group_name_H-M   'P 1'
#
loop_
_entity.id
_entity.type
_entity.pdbx_description
1 polymer ?
#
loop_
_entity_poly.entity_id
_entity_poly.type
_entity_poly.pdbx_seq_one_letter_code
_entity_poly.pdbx_strand_id
1 'polypeptide(L)'
;MKKSILLLLIAVSSFYSCKDDHSNLPDGLYADIETNKGHIIVELDYKKAPITVANFVTLAEGKNEFVTHEQLKNKPFFDGLKFHRVIESFMIQTGDPLGTGSGDTGYKFKDEFSDLKFDKAGVLAMANNGPGTNSSQFFITHVETPWLDNLHTIFGHVVSAKDQEVVNKVVQGDNIVSVTIIRNGEAAKKFDAVKVFHDYFADIAKEQQKYAGVQKEKVDSYAALKAKATKTTSGLEYVITEKGNGKKPAAGSQIYISYAGFLENGTLFDTSIEEVAKQFGKFDPARAAQGGYQPIQFQAGKKDGLIPGFIEGVEQLSFGDKAVLFIPSHLAYGATGAGGVIPPNANIIFEIQISDKK
;
A
#
# COMPACT_ATOMS: atom_id res chain seq x y z
N MET A 1 9.37 84.92 24.35
CA MET A 1 9.00 83.91 25.36
C MET A 1 7.88 83.05 24.82
N LYS A 2 8.08 81.71 24.85
CA LYS A 2 7.07 80.63 24.76
C LYS A 2 6.36 80.45 23.40
N LYS A 3 6.15 79.26 22.85
CA LYS A 3 6.72 77.90 22.95
C LYS A 3 5.98 77.14 21.83
N SER A 4 6.69 76.50 20.91
CA SER A 4 6.11 75.58 19.91
C SER A 4 5.39 74.42 20.59
N ILE A 5 4.19 74.06 20.11
CA ILE A 5 3.54 72.78 20.43
C ILE A 5 3.58 71.93 19.16
N LEU A 6 4.54 71.01 19.15
CA LEU A 6 4.66 69.91 18.20
C LEU A 6 3.79 68.77 18.74
N LEU A 7 2.72 68.42 18.04
CA LEU A 7 1.90 67.25 18.36
C LEU A 7 2.64 66.02 17.82
N LEU A 8 3.27 65.25 18.71
CA LEU A 8 3.91 63.97 18.39
C LEU A 8 2.84 62.86 18.52
N LEU A 9 2.36 62.37 17.39
CA LEU A 9 1.55 61.14 17.31
C LEU A 9 2.46 59.95 17.58
N ILE A 10 2.43 59.42 18.80
CA ILE A 10 3.06 58.14 19.15
C ILE A 10 2.10 57.04 18.69
N ALA A 11 2.34 56.51 17.49
CA ALA A 11 1.77 55.24 17.08
C ALA A 11 2.53 54.13 17.81
N VAL A 12 1.94 53.60 18.88
CA VAL A 12 2.41 52.36 19.52
C VAL A 12 2.07 51.22 18.56
N SER A 13 3.02 50.87 17.69
CA SER A 13 2.98 49.62 16.94
C SER A 13 3.27 48.47 17.91
N SER A 14 2.20 47.83 18.38
CA SER A 14 2.27 46.54 19.08
C SER A 14 2.81 45.50 18.11
N PHE A 15 4.13 45.30 18.10
CA PHE A 15 4.75 44.11 17.54
C PHE A 15 4.33 42.92 18.41
N TYR A 16 3.21 42.28 18.07
CA TYR A 16 3.02 40.88 18.41
C TYR A 16 4.01 40.09 17.57
N SER A 17 5.23 39.96 18.08
CA SER A 17 6.15 38.91 17.66
C SER A 17 5.51 37.60 18.11
N CYS A 18 4.87 36.87 17.19
CA CYS A 18 4.70 35.44 17.35
C CYS A 18 6.11 34.89 17.62
N LYS A 19 6.37 34.49 18.86
CA LYS A 19 7.57 33.73 19.18
C LYS A 19 7.47 32.43 18.41
N ASP A 20 8.49 32.13 17.61
CA ASP A 20 8.74 30.77 17.13
C ASP A 20 8.92 29.87 18.38
N ASP A 21 7.83 29.22 18.80
CA ASP A 21 7.78 28.32 19.96
C ASP A 21 8.61 27.03 19.75
N HIS A 22 9.21 26.85 18.57
CA HIS A 22 10.03 25.69 18.21
C HIS A 22 11.54 25.87 18.48
N SER A 23 11.96 27.05 18.95
CA SER A 23 13.38 27.41 19.15
C SER A 23 14.13 26.56 20.19
N ASN A 24 13.42 25.78 21.01
CA ASN A 24 14.00 24.92 22.05
C ASN A 24 14.10 23.43 21.64
N LEU A 25 13.66 23.06 20.43
CA LEU A 25 13.76 21.68 19.98
C LEU A 25 15.22 21.32 19.64
N PRO A 26 15.73 20.15 20.07
CA PRO A 26 17.04 19.65 19.69
C PRO A 26 17.24 19.54 18.16
N ASP A 27 18.47 19.21 17.75
CA ASP A 27 18.75 18.83 16.36
C ASP A 27 17.94 17.58 15.99
N GLY A 28 17.11 17.69 14.97
CA GLY A 28 16.14 16.68 14.59
C GLY A 28 15.19 17.14 13.50
N LEU A 29 14.41 16.20 12.99
CA LEU A 29 13.32 16.48 12.04
C LEU A 29 12.01 16.30 12.80
N TYR A 30 11.13 17.30 12.75
CA TYR A 30 9.88 17.30 13.50
C TYR A 30 8.71 17.69 12.61
N ALA A 31 7.50 17.38 13.08
CA ALA A 31 6.26 17.94 12.57
C ALA A 31 5.48 18.58 13.72
N ASP A 32 5.01 19.81 13.51
CA ASP A 32 3.97 20.40 14.32
C ASP A 32 2.62 20.11 13.66
N ILE A 33 1.83 19.25 14.30
CA ILE A 33 0.48 18.91 13.88
C ILE A 33 -0.47 19.82 14.68
N GLU A 34 -0.92 20.90 14.05
CA GLU A 34 -1.93 21.78 14.64
C GLU A 34 -3.29 21.10 14.52
N THR A 35 -4.00 20.95 15.65
CA THR A 35 -5.36 20.43 15.70
C THR A 35 -6.29 21.46 16.31
N ASN A 36 -7.60 21.26 16.18
CA ASN A 36 -8.59 22.05 16.92
C ASN A 36 -8.55 21.82 18.46
N LYS A 37 -7.66 20.96 18.96
CA LYS A 37 -7.38 20.74 20.40
C LYS A 37 -6.02 21.31 20.85
N GLY A 38 -5.23 21.85 19.94
CA GLY A 38 -3.88 22.36 20.19
C GLY A 38 -2.84 21.69 19.30
N HIS A 39 -1.58 22.05 19.55
CA HIS A 39 -0.41 21.56 18.81
C HIS A 39 0.07 20.22 19.37
N ILE A 40 0.46 19.31 18.47
CA ILE A 40 1.13 18.06 18.79
C ILE A 40 2.45 18.06 18.04
N ILE A 41 3.56 18.28 18.76
CA ILE A 41 4.89 18.16 18.17
C ILE A 41 5.34 16.70 18.22
N VAL A 42 5.74 16.17 17.06
CA VAL A 42 6.32 14.83 16.90
C VAL A 42 7.73 14.92 16.32
N GLU A 43 8.66 14.12 16.85
CA GLU A 43 9.96 13.84 16.23
C GLU A 43 9.80 12.74 15.18
N LEU A 44 10.47 12.90 14.04
CA LEU A 44 10.40 11.99 12.90
C LEU A 44 11.72 11.21 12.76
N ASP A 45 11.62 9.89 12.82
CA ASP A 45 12.75 8.95 12.81
C ASP A 45 13.29 8.67 11.39
N TYR A 46 13.68 9.71 10.64
CA TYR A 46 14.07 9.62 9.21
C TYR A 46 15.29 8.73 8.93
N LYS A 47 16.06 8.35 9.95
CA LYS A 47 17.17 7.39 9.84
C LYS A 47 16.70 5.93 9.91
N LYS A 48 15.61 5.67 10.63
CA LYS A 48 15.07 4.32 10.85
C LYS A 48 13.94 3.99 9.88
N ALA A 49 13.14 4.98 9.49
CA ALA A 49 12.04 4.86 8.53
C ALA A 49 12.11 5.94 7.43
N PRO A 50 13.19 5.99 6.61
CA PRO A 50 13.43 7.06 5.65
C PRO A 50 12.33 7.20 4.60
N ILE A 51 11.78 6.10 4.07
CA ILE A 51 10.74 6.17 3.03
C ILE A 51 9.43 6.69 3.63
N THR A 52 9.09 6.24 4.83
CA THR A 52 7.88 6.63 5.54
C THR A 52 7.93 8.10 5.95
N VAL A 53 9.06 8.57 6.48
CA VAL A 53 9.23 9.98 6.83
C VAL A 53 9.27 10.85 5.57
N ALA A 54 9.89 10.38 4.48
CA ALA A 54 9.87 11.09 3.20
C ALA A 54 8.44 11.23 2.64
N ASN A 55 7.64 10.16 2.69
CA ASN A 55 6.22 10.19 2.36
C ASN A 55 5.46 11.22 3.21
N PHE A 56 5.60 11.17 4.54
CA PHE A 56 4.90 12.08 5.43
C PHE A 56 5.28 13.55 5.19
N VAL A 57 6.57 13.86 5.07
CA VAL A 57 7.08 15.21 4.83
C VAL A 57 6.60 15.75 3.48
N THR A 58 6.69 14.96 2.41
CA THR A 58 6.26 15.41 1.08
C THR A 58 4.75 15.62 1.00
N LEU A 59 3.95 14.82 1.71
CA LEU A 59 2.51 15.02 1.84
C LEU A 59 2.18 16.30 2.62
N ALA A 60 2.81 16.51 3.78
CA ALA A 60 2.61 17.70 4.60
C ALA A 60 2.97 18.99 3.85
N GLU A 61 4.07 18.99 3.09
CA GLU A 61 4.51 20.16 2.32
C GLU A 61 3.83 20.33 0.97
N GLY A 62 2.97 19.39 0.57
CA GLY A 62 2.33 19.40 -0.76
C GLY A 62 3.31 19.23 -1.92
N LYS A 63 4.42 18.51 -1.71
CA LYS A 63 5.46 18.24 -2.72
C LYS A 63 5.47 16.78 -3.19
N ASN A 64 4.49 15.97 -2.77
CA ASN A 64 4.42 14.57 -3.17
C ASN A 64 3.90 14.45 -4.61
N GLU A 65 4.75 13.94 -5.51
CA GLU A 65 4.45 13.81 -6.94
C GLU A 65 3.60 12.57 -7.29
N PHE A 66 3.46 11.62 -6.36
CA PHE A 66 2.83 10.32 -6.63
C PHE A 66 1.34 10.29 -6.26
N VAL A 67 0.84 11.28 -5.50
CA VAL A 67 -0.59 11.40 -5.17
C VAL A 67 -1.40 11.37 -6.46
N THR A 68 -2.34 10.43 -6.61
CA THR A 68 -3.10 10.27 -7.86
C THR A 68 -4.43 11.05 -7.85
N HIS A 69 -4.91 11.41 -6.66
CA HIS A 69 -6.12 12.20 -6.47
C HIS A 69 -5.88 13.66 -6.87
N GLU A 70 -6.38 14.06 -8.05
CA GLU A 70 -6.17 15.41 -8.63
C GLU A 70 -6.50 16.56 -7.65
N GLN A 71 -7.54 16.40 -6.83
CA GLN A 71 -7.96 17.41 -5.87
C GLN A 71 -6.96 17.61 -4.72
N LEU A 72 -6.12 16.61 -4.44
CA LEU A 72 -5.14 16.58 -3.35
C LEU A 72 -3.70 16.82 -3.82
N LYS A 73 -3.43 16.79 -5.13
CA LYS A 73 -2.09 17.04 -5.69
C LYS A 73 -1.59 18.45 -5.39
N ASN A 74 -0.29 18.58 -5.17
CA ASN A 74 0.43 19.85 -5.02
C ASN A 74 -0.11 20.76 -3.90
N LYS A 75 -0.65 20.17 -2.83
CA LYS A 75 -1.24 20.86 -1.68
C LYS A 75 -0.86 20.15 -0.39
N PRO A 76 -0.78 20.87 0.75
CA PRO A 76 -0.65 20.24 2.06
C PRO A 76 -1.76 19.20 2.26
N PHE A 77 -1.38 17.92 2.26
CA PHE A 77 -2.34 16.81 2.14
C PHE A 77 -3.19 16.64 3.40
N PHE A 78 -2.63 16.95 4.57
CA PHE A 78 -3.23 16.68 5.87
C PHE A 78 -4.15 17.79 6.38
N ASP A 79 -4.10 18.98 5.77
CA ASP A 79 -4.85 20.14 6.21
C ASP A 79 -6.37 19.88 6.12
N GLY A 80 -7.06 20.06 7.24
CA GLY A 80 -8.50 19.82 7.35
C GLY A 80 -8.92 18.36 7.50
N LEU A 81 -7.98 17.40 7.51
CA LEU A 81 -8.34 15.98 7.63
C LEU A 81 -8.84 15.64 9.04
N LYS A 82 -9.80 14.71 9.09
CA LYS A 82 -10.44 14.29 10.35
C LYS A 82 -9.63 13.22 11.08
N PHE A 83 -9.68 13.26 12.40
CA PHE A 83 -9.45 12.07 13.23
C PHE A 83 -10.69 11.17 13.14
N HIS A 84 -10.73 10.35 12.08
CA HIS A 84 -11.90 9.55 11.72
C HIS A 84 -12.11 8.34 12.63
N ARG A 85 -11.08 7.92 13.37
CA ARG A 85 -11.16 6.82 14.34
C ARG A 85 -10.33 7.15 15.57
N VAL A 86 -10.99 7.23 16.72
CA VAL A 86 -10.34 7.45 18.01
C VAL A 86 -10.80 6.37 18.97
N ILE A 87 -9.86 5.67 19.59
CA ILE A 87 -10.13 4.62 20.57
C ILE A 87 -9.43 5.01 21.87
N GLU A 88 -10.24 5.29 22.89
CA GLU A 88 -9.76 5.61 24.23
C GLU A 88 -8.82 4.53 24.75
N SER A 89 -7.72 4.94 25.39
CA SER A 89 -6.67 4.03 25.87
C SER A 89 -6.07 3.12 24.78
N PHE A 90 -6.14 3.53 23.52
CA PHE A 90 -5.44 2.87 22.42
C PHE A 90 -4.73 3.88 21.50
N MET A 91 -5.45 4.61 20.66
CA MET A 91 -4.84 5.52 19.68
C MET A 91 -5.84 6.51 19.05
N ILE A 92 -5.29 7.58 18.44
CA ILE A 92 -5.99 8.49 17.53
C ILE A 92 -5.49 8.26 16.09
N GLN A 93 -6.40 8.02 15.14
CA GLN A 93 -6.06 7.75 13.73
C GLN A 93 -6.63 8.81 12.80
N THR A 94 -5.80 9.24 11.84
CA THR A 94 -6.08 10.32 10.87
C THR A 94 -5.37 10.04 9.53
N GLY A 95 -5.26 11.03 8.64
CA GLY A 95 -4.60 10.93 7.34
C GLY A 95 -5.46 10.32 6.22
N ASP A 96 -6.77 10.21 6.44
CA ASP A 96 -7.73 9.76 5.44
C ASP A 96 -8.43 10.95 4.76
N PRO A 97 -8.24 11.18 3.45
CA PRO A 97 -8.92 12.27 2.72
C PRO A 97 -10.43 12.09 2.56
N LEU A 98 -10.96 10.88 2.69
CA LEU A 98 -12.39 10.60 2.65
C LEU A 98 -13.03 10.66 4.05
N GLY A 99 -12.23 10.51 5.10
CA GLY A 99 -12.69 10.45 6.49
C GLY A 99 -13.54 9.21 6.83
N THR A 100 -13.47 8.16 6.02
CA THR A 100 -14.26 6.91 6.14
C THR A 100 -13.46 5.74 6.74
N GLY A 101 -12.15 5.91 6.90
CA GLY A 101 -11.15 4.87 7.16
C GLY A 101 -10.57 4.23 5.90
N SER A 102 -11.03 4.58 4.70
CA SER A 102 -10.69 3.87 3.45
C SER A 102 -9.98 4.70 2.40
N GLY A 103 -9.87 6.02 2.56
CA GLY A 103 -9.15 6.86 1.62
C GLY A 103 -7.64 6.76 1.77
N ASP A 104 -6.94 7.10 0.69
CA ASP A 104 -5.50 6.97 0.57
C ASP A 104 -4.93 8.00 -0.42
N THR A 105 -3.65 7.87 -0.77
CA THR A 105 -2.95 8.73 -1.74
C THR A 105 -3.11 8.27 -3.18
N GLY A 106 -3.66 7.07 -3.39
CA GLY A 106 -3.67 6.36 -4.66
C GLY A 106 -2.41 5.55 -4.97
N TYR A 107 -1.43 5.52 -4.06
CA TYR A 107 -0.29 4.60 -4.10
C TYR A 107 -0.15 3.83 -2.77
N LYS A 108 0.71 2.81 -2.79
CA LYS A 108 1.12 2.05 -1.61
C LYS A 108 2.64 1.92 -1.56
N PHE A 109 3.20 1.82 -0.36
CA PHE A 109 4.64 1.57 -0.17
C PHE A 109 4.91 0.57 0.96
N LYS A 110 6.13 0.03 0.96
CA LYS A 110 6.62 -1.01 1.88
C LYS A 110 6.56 -0.60 3.35
N ASP A 111 6.66 -1.59 4.24
CA ASP A 111 6.93 -1.37 5.65
C ASP A 111 8.43 -1.14 5.93
N GLU A 112 8.76 -0.43 7.00
CA GLU A 112 10.12 -0.20 7.49
C GLU A 112 10.20 -0.55 8.99
N PHE A 113 10.51 -1.81 9.29
CA PHE A 113 10.69 -2.26 10.68
C PHE A 113 12.12 -2.05 11.16
N SER A 114 12.27 -1.65 12.42
CA SER A 114 13.56 -1.36 13.07
C SER A 114 13.58 -1.89 14.51
N ASP A 115 14.53 -1.42 15.31
CA ASP A 115 14.59 -1.65 16.76
C ASP A 115 13.52 -0.85 17.55
N LEU A 116 12.76 0.03 16.89
CA LEU A 116 11.63 0.74 17.52
C LEU A 116 10.50 -0.22 17.93
N LYS A 117 9.83 0.11 19.04
CA LYS A 117 8.76 -0.68 19.66
C LYS A 117 7.61 0.19 20.09
N PHE A 118 6.42 -0.40 20.19
CA PHE A 118 5.26 0.22 20.81
C PHE A 118 5.31 0.12 22.33
N ASP A 119 6.42 0.59 22.94
CA ASP A 119 6.77 0.43 24.35
C ASP A 119 6.34 1.61 25.26
N LYS A 120 5.66 2.60 24.69
CA LYS A 120 5.20 3.80 25.40
C LYS A 120 4.02 4.48 24.69
N ALA A 121 3.41 5.43 25.39
CA ALA A 121 2.46 6.37 24.78
C ALA A 121 3.17 7.31 23.79
N GLY A 122 2.40 7.83 22.83
CA GLY A 122 2.88 8.83 21.88
C GLY A 122 3.71 8.27 20.74
N VAL A 123 3.62 6.96 20.45
CA VAL A 123 4.28 6.37 19.28
C VAL A 123 3.49 6.74 18.03
N LEU A 124 4.18 7.28 17.02
CA LEU A 124 3.62 7.67 15.72
C LEU A 124 3.92 6.57 14.69
N ALA A 125 2.87 6.00 14.10
CA ALA A 125 3.02 4.87 13.19
C ALA A 125 2.01 4.90 12.02
N MET A 126 2.37 4.23 10.92
CA MET A 126 1.51 4.12 9.74
C MET A 126 0.36 3.14 9.98
N ALA A 127 -0.86 3.54 9.61
CA ALA A 127 -1.97 2.61 9.46
C ALA A 127 -1.81 1.85 8.12
N ASN A 128 -2.11 0.55 8.12
CA ASN A 128 -2.04 -0.31 6.94
C ASN A 128 -3.14 -1.39 6.98
N ASN A 129 -3.36 -2.06 5.85
CA ASN A 129 -4.28 -3.20 5.68
C ASN A 129 -3.50 -4.50 5.46
N GLY A 130 -2.33 -4.64 6.11
CA GLY A 130 -1.38 -5.72 5.91
C GLY A 130 -0.08 -5.27 5.25
N PRO A 131 0.88 -6.21 5.07
CA PRO A 131 2.24 -5.88 4.64
C PRO A 131 2.28 -5.09 3.32
N GLY A 132 3.07 -4.02 3.30
CA GLY A 132 3.34 -3.20 2.13
C GLY A 132 2.16 -2.34 1.65
N THR A 133 1.21 -2.01 2.54
CA THR A 133 0.03 -1.22 2.21
C THR A 133 0.01 0.17 2.86
N ASN A 134 1.17 0.69 3.26
CA ASN A 134 1.29 2.05 3.80
C ASN A 134 0.92 3.09 2.74
N SER A 135 0.29 4.19 3.17
CA SER A 135 -0.09 5.32 2.30
C SER A 135 -0.06 6.65 3.06
N SER A 136 -1.20 7.24 3.42
CA SER A 136 -1.28 8.54 4.13
C SER A 136 -1.78 8.42 5.56
N GLN A 137 -2.54 7.37 5.87
CA GLN A 137 -3.14 7.23 7.18
C GLN A 137 -2.08 6.85 8.22
N PHE A 138 -2.13 7.52 9.36
CA PHE A 138 -1.25 7.29 10.50
C PHE A 138 -2.04 7.40 11.80
N PHE A 139 -1.45 6.89 12.88
CA PHE A 139 -2.01 7.00 14.22
C PHE A 139 -0.96 7.35 15.26
N ILE A 140 -1.42 7.90 16.39
CA ILE A 140 -0.61 8.21 17.57
C ILE A 140 -1.19 7.43 18.76
N THR A 141 -0.35 6.69 19.49
CA THR A 141 -0.81 5.87 20.62
C THR A 141 -1.12 6.67 21.88
N HIS A 142 -2.14 6.25 22.62
CA HIS A 142 -2.43 6.73 23.98
C HIS A 142 -1.59 6.01 25.04
N VAL A 143 -1.22 4.76 24.78
CA VAL A 143 -0.57 3.85 25.72
C VAL A 143 0.43 2.95 24.99
N GLU A 144 1.11 2.07 25.73
CA GLU A 144 1.91 0.97 25.18
C GLU A 144 1.03 -0.01 24.38
N THR A 145 1.46 -0.44 23.19
CA THR A 145 0.69 -1.33 22.31
C THR A 145 1.56 -2.42 21.65
N PRO A 146 2.21 -3.33 22.40
CA PRO A 146 3.26 -4.21 21.88
C PRO A 146 2.75 -5.23 20.84
N TRP A 147 1.44 -5.52 20.84
CA TRP A 147 0.82 -6.39 19.84
C TRP A 147 0.85 -5.81 18.42
N LEU A 148 1.26 -4.54 18.24
CA LEU A 148 1.45 -3.88 16.95
C LEU A 148 2.90 -3.97 16.44
N ASP A 149 3.83 -4.49 17.25
CA ASP A 149 5.25 -4.60 16.86
C ASP A 149 5.41 -5.45 15.60
N ASN A 150 6.22 -4.93 14.65
CA ASN A 150 6.45 -5.54 13.34
C ASN A 150 5.19 -5.74 12.48
N LEU A 151 4.09 -5.06 12.82
CA LEU A 151 2.87 -4.98 11.99
C LEU A 151 2.69 -3.59 11.39
N HIS A 152 3.13 -2.55 12.10
CA HIS A 152 3.03 -1.15 11.68
C HIS A 152 4.40 -0.48 11.69
N THR A 153 4.67 0.34 10.68
CA THR A 153 5.92 1.11 10.60
C THR A 153 5.87 2.27 11.58
N ILE A 154 6.69 2.21 12.63
CA ILE A 154 6.93 3.34 13.54
C ILE A 154 7.88 4.32 12.84
N PHE A 155 7.47 5.59 12.74
CA PHE A 155 8.26 6.61 12.05
C PHE A 155 8.45 7.89 12.87
N GLY A 156 8.04 7.89 14.14
CA GLY A 156 8.25 9.01 15.03
C GLY A 156 7.65 8.81 16.40
N HIS A 157 7.72 9.87 17.21
CA HIS A 157 7.10 9.91 18.52
C HIS A 157 6.81 11.34 18.98
N VAL A 158 5.81 11.48 19.85
CA VAL A 158 5.45 12.74 20.51
C VAL A 158 6.59 13.22 21.40
N VAL A 159 6.95 14.50 21.31
CA VAL A 159 8.19 15.03 21.94
C VAL A 159 8.04 15.35 23.43
N SER A 160 6.84 15.64 23.92
CA SER A 160 6.64 16.02 25.32
C SER A 160 5.32 15.54 25.92
N ALA A 161 5.24 15.51 27.25
CA ALA A 161 4.01 15.19 27.97
C ALA A 161 2.88 16.19 27.65
N LYS A 162 3.20 17.47 27.39
CA LYS A 162 2.22 18.49 27.01
C LYS A 162 1.60 18.17 25.64
N ASP A 163 2.41 17.72 24.69
CA ASP A 163 1.91 17.27 23.38
C ASP A 163 1.06 16.00 23.53
N GLN A 164 1.47 15.07 24.40
CA GLN A 164 0.69 13.86 24.69
C GLN A 164 -0.66 14.20 25.35
N GLU A 165 -0.75 15.24 26.19
CA GLU A 165 -2.03 15.71 26.72
C GLU A 165 -2.98 16.19 25.62
N VAL A 166 -2.47 16.77 24.53
CA VAL A 166 -3.29 17.16 23.38
C VAL A 166 -3.76 15.91 22.63
N VAL A 167 -2.88 14.95 22.40
CA VAL A 167 -3.24 13.63 21.83
C VAL A 167 -4.41 13.01 22.62
N ASN A 168 -4.31 12.98 23.94
CA ASN A 168 -5.33 12.40 24.82
C ASN A 168 -6.66 13.20 24.85
N LYS A 169 -6.67 14.47 24.40
CA LYS A 169 -7.88 15.32 24.32
C LYS A 169 -8.61 15.20 22.98
N VAL A 170 -7.96 14.67 21.96
CA VAL A 170 -8.57 14.47 20.63
C VAL A 170 -9.69 13.44 20.75
N VAL A 171 -10.85 13.78 20.20
CA VAL A 171 -12.00 12.89 20.09
C VAL A 171 -12.36 12.66 18.62
N GLN A 172 -13.11 11.60 18.33
CA GLN A 172 -13.50 11.29 16.96
C GLN A 172 -14.27 12.46 16.31
N GLY A 173 -13.84 12.86 15.10
CA GLY A 173 -14.42 13.99 14.36
C GLY A 173 -13.71 15.33 14.57
N ASP A 174 -12.76 15.41 15.51
CA ASP A 174 -11.77 16.49 15.53
C ASP A 174 -10.92 16.48 14.25
N ASN A 175 -10.21 17.58 13.98
CA ASN A 175 -9.52 17.75 12.70
C ASN A 175 -8.12 18.33 12.88
N ILE A 176 -7.25 17.98 11.94
CA ILE A 176 -5.99 18.68 11.68
C ILE A 176 -6.34 20.04 11.08
N VAL A 177 -5.75 21.11 11.61
CA VAL A 177 -5.77 22.44 11.03
C VAL A 177 -4.66 22.55 10.00
N SER A 178 -3.42 22.25 10.39
CA SER A 178 -2.25 22.28 9.52
C SER A 178 -1.16 21.30 9.99
N VAL A 179 -0.23 20.94 9.10
CA VAL A 179 1.00 20.21 9.46
C VAL A 179 2.23 20.96 8.96
N THR A 180 3.07 21.42 9.89
CA THR A 180 4.30 22.18 9.58
C THR A 180 5.55 21.34 9.86
N ILE A 181 6.43 21.19 8.86
CA ILE A 181 7.69 20.45 9.01
C ILE A 181 8.80 21.36 9.53
N ILE A 182 9.43 20.96 10.64
CA ILE A 182 10.50 21.71 11.32
C ILE A 182 11.81 20.95 11.14
N ARG A 183 12.85 21.62 10.65
CA ARG A 183 14.17 21.05 10.35
C ARG A 183 15.25 21.71 11.20
N ASN A 184 15.63 21.05 12.30
CA ASN A 184 16.66 21.55 13.22
C ASN A 184 17.97 20.77 13.04
N GLY A 185 19.09 21.49 13.01
CA GLY A 185 20.40 20.91 12.75
C GLY A 185 20.69 20.62 11.28
N GLU A 186 21.97 20.45 10.97
CA GLU A 186 22.46 20.27 9.59
C GLU A 186 21.97 18.96 8.94
N ALA A 187 21.84 17.89 9.72
CA ALA A 187 21.42 16.59 9.19
C ALA A 187 19.95 16.61 8.74
N ALA A 188 19.05 17.18 9.54
CA ALA A 188 17.63 17.28 9.19
C ALA A 188 17.40 18.21 7.99
N LYS A 189 18.16 19.30 7.88
CA LYS A 189 18.11 20.21 6.72
C LYS A 189 18.57 19.56 5.41
N LYS A 190 19.48 18.59 5.49
CA LYS A 190 19.99 17.83 4.34
C LYS A 190 19.11 16.65 3.94
N PHE A 191 18.12 16.27 4.74
CA PHE A 191 17.20 15.20 4.40
C PHE A 191 16.24 15.66 3.29
N ASP A 192 16.51 15.19 2.07
CA ASP A 192 15.71 15.48 0.88
C ASP A 192 14.58 14.46 0.73
N ALA A 193 13.45 14.74 1.38
CA ALA A 193 12.27 13.88 1.35
C ALA A 193 11.73 13.65 -0.07
N VAL A 194 11.78 14.65 -0.95
CA VAL A 194 11.31 14.51 -2.33
C VAL A 194 12.19 13.51 -3.07
N LYS A 195 13.51 13.69 -2.99
CA LYS A 195 14.45 12.77 -3.63
C LYS A 195 14.34 11.35 -3.09
N VAL A 196 14.30 11.17 -1.77
CA VAL A 196 14.21 9.84 -1.14
C VAL A 196 12.98 9.08 -1.63
N PHE A 197 11.82 9.76 -1.69
CA PHE A 197 10.58 9.12 -2.12
C PHE A 197 10.53 8.89 -3.64
N HIS A 198 11.07 9.81 -4.43
CA HIS A 198 11.24 9.65 -5.88
C HIS A 198 12.12 8.44 -6.21
N ASP A 199 13.31 8.37 -5.60
CA ASP A 199 14.27 7.29 -5.83
C ASP A 199 13.65 5.93 -5.50
N TYR A 200 12.87 5.83 -4.42
CA TYR A 200 12.17 4.60 -4.04
C TYR A 200 11.23 4.09 -5.16
N PHE A 201 10.40 4.97 -5.71
CA PHE A 201 9.51 4.57 -6.82
C PHE A 201 10.26 4.38 -8.14
N ALA A 202 11.34 5.12 -8.38
CA ALA A 202 12.20 4.92 -9.54
C ALA A 202 12.87 3.53 -9.50
N ASP A 203 13.32 3.08 -8.33
CA ASP A 203 13.89 1.74 -8.14
C ASP A 203 12.84 0.65 -8.34
N ILE A 204 11.62 0.83 -7.83
CA ILE A 204 10.50 -0.09 -8.10
C ILE A 204 10.20 -0.15 -9.60
N ALA A 205 10.09 1.00 -10.26
CA ALA A 205 9.81 1.06 -11.70
C ALA A 205 10.92 0.36 -12.51
N LYS A 206 12.18 0.57 -12.13
CA LYS A 206 13.34 -0.10 -12.73
C LYS A 206 13.31 -1.61 -12.52
N GLU A 207 12.90 -2.07 -11.33
CA GLU A 207 12.74 -3.49 -11.06
C GLU A 207 11.60 -4.11 -11.88
N GLN A 208 10.45 -3.44 -11.97
CA GLN A 208 9.33 -3.88 -12.81
C GLN A 208 9.72 -3.92 -14.29
N GLN A 209 10.50 -2.95 -14.76
CA GLN A 209 10.98 -2.89 -16.13
C GLN A 209 11.85 -4.10 -16.53
N LYS A 210 12.54 -4.75 -15.58
CA LYS A 210 13.33 -5.97 -15.84
C LYS A 210 12.47 -7.09 -16.44
N TYR A 211 11.18 -7.12 -16.11
CA TYR A 211 10.25 -8.16 -16.55
C TYR A 211 9.35 -7.73 -17.72
N ALA A 212 9.48 -6.49 -18.19
CA ALA A 212 8.64 -5.97 -19.27
C ALA A 212 8.75 -6.79 -20.57
N GLY A 213 9.94 -7.34 -20.86
CA GLY A 213 10.15 -8.21 -22.03
C GLY A 213 9.31 -9.48 -21.96
N VAL A 214 9.41 -10.24 -20.86
CA VAL A 214 8.64 -11.49 -20.68
C VAL A 214 7.14 -11.24 -20.57
N GLN A 215 6.73 -10.12 -19.96
CA GLN A 215 5.32 -9.71 -19.93
C GLN A 215 4.80 -9.40 -21.33
N LYS A 216 5.55 -8.66 -22.13
CA LYS A 216 5.20 -8.35 -23.52
C LYS A 216 5.05 -9.63 -24.36
N GLU A 217 5.99 -10.57 -24.22
CA GLU A 217 5.91 -11.87 -24.90
C GLU A 217 4.63 -12.64 -24.52
N LYS A 218 4.24 -12.62 -23.24
CA LYS A 218 2.96 -13.21 -22.79
C LYS A 218 1.76 -12.51 -23.42
N VAL A 219 1.71 -11.18 -23.42
CA VAL A 219 0.62 -10.41 -24.04
C VAL A 219 0.47 -10.77 -25.51
N ASP A 220 1.59 -10.76 -26.26
CA ASP A 220 1.59 -11.07 -27.68
C ASP A 220 1.15 -12.54 -27.93
N SER A 221 1.60 -13.48 -27.09
CA SER A 221 1.17 -14.89 -27.12
C SER A 221 -0.33 -15.06 -26.83
N TYR A 222 -0.84 -14.37 -25.80
CA TYR A 222 -2.24 -14.43 -25.40
C TYR A 222 -3.18 -13.86 -26.45
N ALA A 223 -2.80 -12.75 -27.10
CA ALA A 223 -3.57 -12.23 -28.22
C ALA A 223 -3.70 -13.26 -29.35
N ALA A 224 -2.61 -13.96 -29.70
CA ALA A 224 -2.60 -14.98 -30.75
C ALA A 224 -3.39 -16.24 -30.36
N LEU A 225 -3.35 -16.64 -29.08
CA LEU A 225 -4.11 -17.78 -28.57
C LEU A 225 -5.61 -17.47 -28.47
N LYS A 226 -5.98 -16.28 -27.94
CA LYS A 226 -7.38 -15.87 -27.77
C LYS A 226 -8.14 -15.86 -29.09
N ALA A 227 -7.49 -15.49 -30.19
CA ALA A 227 -8.06 -15.56 -31.54
C ALA A 227 -8.48 -16.99 -31.98
N LYS A 228 -7.97 -18.02 -31.32
CA LYS A 228 -8.26 -19.45 -31.58
C LYS A 228 -9.07 -20.09 -30.45
N ALA A 229 -9.51 -19.30 -29.46
CA ALA A 229 -10.17 -19.81 -28.28
C ALA A 229 -11.57 -20.34 -28.58
N THR A 230 -11.92 -21.42 -27.89
CA THR A 230 -13.30 -21.90 -27.82
C THR A 230 -14.00 -21.12 -26.72
N LYS A 231 -15.12 -20.48 -27.07
CA LYS A 231 -15.95 -19.73 -26.12
C LYS A 231 -17.11 -20.58 -25.62
N THR A 232 -17.27 -20.66 -24.31
CA THR A 232 -18.41 -21.33 -23.67
C THR A 232 -19.59 -20.37 -23.49
N THR A 233 -20.73 -20.89 -23.07
CA THR A 233 -21.94 -20.09 -22.83
C THR A 233 -21.82 -19.13 -21.65
N SER A 234 -20.97 -19.43 -20.67
CA SER A 234 -20.73 -18.54 -19.51
C SER A 234 -19.85 -17.33 -19.87
N GLY A 235 -19.20 -17.38 -21.04
CA GLY A 235 -18.25 -16.39 -21.51
C GLY A 235 -16.78 -16.76 -21.26
N LEU A 236 -16.50 -17.92 -20.63
CA LEU A 236 -15.14 -18.45 -20.57
C LEU A 236 -14.61 -18.70 -21.99
N GLU A 237 -13.37 -18.33 -22.24
CA GLU A 237 -12.65 -18.65 -23.46
C GLU A 237 -11.44 -19.53 -23.11
N TYR A 238 -11.20 -20.61 -23.85
CA TYR A 238 -10.06 -21.49 -23.57
C TYR A 238 -9.40 -22.03 -24.85
N VAL A 239 -8.12 -22.38 -24.74
CA VAL A 239 -7.33 -23.05 -25.78
C VAL A 239 -6.56 -24.19 -25.15
N ILE A 240 -6.68 -25.41 -25.70
CA ILE A 240 -5.77 -26.50 -25.37
C ILE A 240 -4.50 -26.29 -26.20
N THR A 241 -3.40 -25.91 -25.55
CA THR A 241 -2.13 -25.59 -26.20
C THR A 241 -1.29 -26.83 -26.45
N GLU A 242 -1.46 -27.87 -25.63
CA GLU A 242 -0.83 -29.18 -25.81
C GLU A 242 -1.84 -30.26 -25.42
N LYS A 243 -2.08 -31.21 -26.31
CA LYS A 243 -3.00 -32.32 -26.04
C LYS A 243 -2.27 -33.46 -25.34
N GLY A 244 -2.75 -33.83 -24.17
CA GLY A 244 -2.28 -35.00 -23.43
C GLY A 244 -2.82 -36.30 -23.99
N ASN A 245 -2.15 -37.40 -23.63
CA ASN A 245 -2.57 -38.76 -23.99
C ASN A 245 -3.48 -39.41 -22.94
N GLY A 246 -3.76 -38.71 -21.84
CA GLY A 246 -4.59 -39.20 -20.75
C GLY A 246 -6.08 -39.10 -21.06
N LYS A 247 -6.88 -39.91 -20.36
CA LYS A 247 -8.33 -39.83 -20.43
C LYS A 247 -8.85 -38.61 -19.67
N LYS A 248 -10.09 -38.22 -19.96
CA LYS A 248 -10.81 -37.23 -19.16
C LYS A 248 -10.97 -37.74 -17.73
N PRO A 249 -10.63 -36.95 -16.69
CA PRO A 249 -10.85 -37.34 -15.30
C PRO A 249 -12.32 -37.67 -15.05
N ALA A 250 -12.59 -38.82 -14.41
CA ALA A 250 -13.94 -39.14 -13.96
C ALA A 250 -14.31 -38.29 -12.74
N ALA A 251 -15.59 -37.95 -12.57
CA ALA A 251 -16.05 -37.21 -11.40
C ALA A 251 -15.62 -37.90 -10.09
N GLY A 252 -15.13 -37.11 -9.14
CA GLY A 252 -14.55 -37.58 -7.87
C GLY A 252 -13.06 -37.97 -7.94
N SER A 253 -12.47 -38.06 -9.13
CA SER A 253 -11.04 -38.38 -9.26
C SER A 253 -10.18 -37.23 -8.71
N GLN A 254 -9.11 -37.59 -8.00
CA GLN A 254 -8.09 -36.62 -7.61
C GLN A 254 -7.34 -36.14 -8.85
N ILE A 255 -7.18 -34.82 -8.97
CA ILE A 255 -6.37 -34.18 -10.01
C ILE A 255 -5.38 -33.21 -9.36
N TYR A 256 -4.27 -33.00 -10.04
CA TYR A 256 -3.24 -32.02 -9.67
C TYR A 256 -3.15 -31.00 -10.79
N ILE A 257 -3.18 -29.71 -10.42
CA ILE A 257 -3.26 -28.60 -11.37
C ILE A 257 -2.04 -27.70 -11.16
N SER A 258 -1.07 -27.81 -12.07
CA SER A 258 -0.01 -26.81 -12.15
C SER A 258 -0.56 -25.57 -12.84
N TYR A 259 -0.26 -24.39 -12.33
CA TYR A 259 -0.81 -23.15 -12.87
C TYR A 259 0.18 -21.97 -12.83
N ALA A 260 -0.04 -21.02 -13.75
CA ALA A 260 0.46 -19.67 -13.66
C ALA A 260 -0.66 -18.70 -14.04
N GLY A 261 -0.94 -17.73 -13.17
CA GLY A 261 -2.02 -16.76 -13.29
C GLY A 261 -1.50 -15.37 -13.63
N PHE A 262 -2.05 -14.76 -14.67
CA PHE A 262 -1.63 -13.49 -15.24
C PHE A 262 -2.80 -12.50 -15.39
N LEU A 263 -2.49 -11.22 -15.29
CA LEU A 263 -3.36 -10.14 -15.76
C LEU A 263 -3.23 -9.99 -17.28
N GLU A 264 -4.20 -9.33 -17.93
CA GLU A 264 -4.18 -9.11 -19.39
C GLU A 264 -2.97 -8.28 -19.87
N ASN A 265 -2.31 -7.54 -18.97
CA ASN A 265 -1.06 -6.82 -19.27
C ASN A 265 0.21 -7.70 -19.17
N GLY A 266 0.06 -9.01 -18.95
CA GLY A 266 1.18 -9.97 -18.82
C GLY A 266 1.79 -10.06 -17.42
N THR A 267 1.32 -9.28 -16.45
CA THR A 267 1.80 -9.34 -15.06
C THR A 267 1.40 -10.66 -14.42
N LEU A 268 2.38 -11.42 -13.91
CA LEU A 268 2.13 -12.62 -13.09
C LEU A 268 1.62 -12.22 -11.71
N PHE A 269 0.45 -12.71 -11.30
CA PHE A 269 -0.08 -12.50 -9.95
C PHE A 269 0.18 -13.67 -9.01
N ASP A 270 0.19 -14.91 -9.52
CA ASP A 270 0.52 -16.10 -8.72
C ASP A 270 0.86 -17.31 -9.63
N THR A 271 1.59 -18.29 -9.10
CA THR A 271 1.91 -19.53 -9.80
C THR A 271 2.25 -20.65 -8.82
N SER A 272 1.98 -21.89 -9.22
CA SER A 272 2.52 -23.08 -8.55
C SER A 272 3.90 -23.49 -9.07
N ILE A 273 4.48 -22.78 -10.05
CA ILE A 273 5.67 -23.20 -10.79
C ILE A 273 6.83 -22.26 -10.44
N GLU A 274 7.86 -22.79 -9.80
CA GLU A 274 8.98 -22.01 -9.28
C GLU A 274 9.75 -21.26 -10.38
N GLU A 275 9.98 -21.91 -11.52
CA GLU A 275 10.69 -21.33 -12.67
C GLU A 275 9.93 -20.13 -13.24
N VAL A 276 8.59 -20.22 -13.31
CA VAL A 276 7.73 -19.11 -13.74
C VAL A 276 7.82 -17.98 -12.71
N ALA A 277 7.80 -18.28 -11.42
CA ALA A 277 7.97 -17.26 -10.38
C ALA A 277 9.32 -16.52 -10.53
N LYS A 278 10.41 -17.23 -10.79
CA LYS A 278 11.74 -16.64 -11.05
C LYS A 278 11.74 -15.77 -12.30
N GLN A 279 11.16 -16.26 -13.40
CA GLN A 279 11.13 -15.55 -14.68
C GLN A 279 10.39 -14.20 -14.59
N PHE A 280 9.38 -14.10 -13.74
CA PHE A 280 8.54 -12.90 -13.59
C PHE A 280 8.82 -12.11 -12.30
N GLY A 281 9.90 -12.42 -11.57
CA GLY A 281 10.28 -11.68 -10.37
C GLY A 281 9.34 -11.86 -9.18
N LYS A 282 8.61 -12.97 -9.13
CA LYS A 282 7.68 -13.34 -8.05
C LYS A 282 8.20 -14.53 -7.22
N PHE A 283 9.48 -14.86 -7.36
CA PHE A 283 10.10 -15.91 -6.57
C PHE A 283 10.25 -15.46 -5.12
N ASP A 284 9.71 -16.24 -4.20
CA ASP A 284 9.82 -16.07 -2.76
C ASP A 284 10.65 -17.22 -2.19
N PRO A 285 11.88 -16.95 -1.69
CA PRO A 285 12.74 -17.97 -1.09
C PRO A 285 12.11 -18.67 0.13
N ALA A 286 11.30 -17.96 0.93
CA ALA A 286 10.64 -18.54 2.09
C ALA A 286 9.53 -19.51 1.65
N ARG A 287 8.73 -19.12 0.65
CA ARG A 287 7.75 -20.01 0.01
C ARG A 287 8.44 -21.25 -0.58
N ALA A 288 9.57 -21.08 -1.26
CA ALA A 288 10.33 -22.19 -1.83
C ALA A 288 10.85 -23.16 -0.75
N ALA A 289 11.44 -22.62 0.33
CA ALA A 289 11.93 -23.43 1.45
C ALA A 289 10.83 -24.24 2.15
N GLN A 290 9.58 -23.76 2.11
CA GLN A 290 8.40 -24.46 2.64
C GLN A 290 7.74 -25.40 1.61
N GLY A 291 8.29 -25.53 0.39
CA GLY A 291 7.70 -26.33 -0.67
C GLY A 291 6.38 -25.76 -1.19
N GLY A 292 6.25 -24.43 -1.26
CA GLY A 292 5.00 -23.75 -1.63
C GLY A 292 4.75 -23.61 -3.14
N TYR A 293 5.68 -24.04 -4.00
CA TYR A 293 5.49 -24.11 -5.45
C TYR A 293 5.05 -25.52 -5.83
N GLN A 294 3.78 -25.85 -5.57
CA GLN A 294 3.21 -27.18 -5.78
C GLN A 294 1.84 -27.09 -6.45
N PRO A 295 1.45 -28.09 -7.27
CA PRO A 295 0.14 -28.09 -7.93
C PRO A 295 -1.01 -28.03 -6.94
N ILE A 296 -2.12 -27.41 -7.35
CA ILE A 296 -3.37 -27.44 -6.60
C ILE A 296 -3.91 -28.87 -6.62
N GLN A 297 -4.25 -29.40 -5.45
CA GLN A 297 -4.99 -30.65 -5.32
C GLN A 297 -6.48 -30.36 -5.43
N PHE A 298 -7.16 -30.96 -6.41
CA PHE A 298 -8.59 -30.75 -6.64
C PHE A 298 -9.30 -32.07 -6.98
N GLN A 299 -10.62 -32.12 -6.84
CA GLN A 299 -11.42 -33.28 -7.24
C GLN A 299 -12.21 -32.95 -8.50
N ALA A 300 -12.07 -33.77 -9.54
CA ALA A 300 -12.80 -33.58 -10.78
C ALA A 300 -14.32 -33.57 -10.55
N GLY A 301 -15.02 -32.61 -11.14
CA GLY A 301 -16.47 -32.43 -11.00
C GLY A 301 -16.91 -31.69 -9.74
N LYS A 302 -16.00 -31.34 -8.82
CA LYS A 302 -16.29 -30.45 -7.69
C LYS A 302 -16.57 -29.02 -8.19
N LYS A 303 -17.57 -28.36 -7.61
CA LYS A 303 -18.08 -27.04 -8.08
C LYS A 303 -17.73 -25.85 -7.17
N ASP A 304 -17.01 -26.11 -6.08
CA ASP A 304 -16.63 -25.15 -5.06
C ASP A 304 -15.12 -25.24 -4.74
N GLY A 305 -14.60 -24.21 -4.07
CA GLY A 305 -13.20 -24.15 -3.60
C GLY A 305 -12.22 -23.45 -4.57
N LEU A 306 -12.61 -23.24 -5.83
CA LEU A 306 -11.88 -22.43 -6.81
C LEU A 306 -12.88 -21.48 -7.52
N ILE A 307 -12.37 -20.46 -8.21
CA ILE A 307 -13.23 -19.52 -8.95
C ILE A 307 -14.00 -20.24 -10.09
N PRO A 308 -15.24 -19.83 -10.39
CA PRO A 308 -16.11 -20.53 -11.35
C PRO A 308 -15.47 -20.79 -12.72
N GLY A 309 -14.81 -19.79 -13.31
CA GLY A 309 -14.20 -19.93 -14.63
C GLY A 309 -13.00 -20.87 -14.66
N PHE A 310 -12.28 -21.00 -13.54
CA PHE A 310 -11.16 -21.94 -13.43
C PHE A 310 -11.67 -23.38 -13.33
N ILE A 311 -12.71 -23.62 -12.53
CA ILE A 311 -13.38 -24.93 -12.44
C ILE A 311 -13.92 -25.33 -13.82
N GLU A 312 -14.65 -24.43 -14.47
CA GLU A 312 -15.22 -24.69 -15.80
C GLU A 312 -14.14 -24.99 -16.85
N GLY A 313 -13.01 -24.29 -16.81
CA GLY A 313 -11.87 -24.53 -17.70
C GLY A 313 -11.21 -25.88 -17.47
N VAL A 314 -10.98 -26.27 -16.21
CA VAL A 314 -10.44 -27.59 -15.85
C VAL A 314 -11.35 -28.72 -16.34
N GLU A 315 -12.67 -28.51 -16.31
CA GLU A 315 -13.65 -29.49 -16.81
C GLU A 315 -13.58 -29.71 -18.32
N GLN A 316 -12.90 -28.85 -19.08
CA GLN A 316 -12.67 -29.05 -20.52
C GLN A 316 -11.49 -29.98 -20.81
N LEU A 317 -10.66 -30.29 -19.82
CA LEU A 317 -9.35 -30.92 -20.03
C LEU A 317 -9.35 -32.44 -19.74
N SER A 318 -8.37 -33.11 -20.33
CA SER A 318 -7.98 -34.50 -20.08
C SER A 318 -6.58 -34.57 -19.45
N PHE A 319 -6.26 -35.66 -18.72
CA PHE A 319 -4.94 -35.77 -18.08
C PHE A 319 -3.79 -35.57 -19.08
N GLY A 320 -2.83 -34.72 -18.72
CA GLY A 320 -1.70 -34.33 -19.54
C GLY A 320 -1.96 -33.11 -20.44
N ASP A 321 -3.21 -32.66 -20.60
CA ASP A 321 -3.49 -31.44 -21.36
C ASP A 321 -2.83 -30.22 -20.70
N LYS A 322 -2.29 -29.34 -21.54
CA LYS A 322 -1.97 -27.96 -21.18
C LYS A 322 -2.95 -27.03 -21.86
N ALA A 323 -3.38 -26.01 -21.14
CA ALA A 323 -4.35 -25.05 -21.67
C ALA A 323 -4.10 -23.63 -21.17
N VAL A 324 -4.65 -22.68 -21.91
CA VAL A 324 -4.80 -21.30 -21.49
C VAL A 324 -6.28 -21.00 -21.34
N LEU A 325 -6.65 -20.47 -20.18
CA LEU A 325 -8.00 -20.02 -19.83
C LEU A 325 -8.03 -18.50 -19.79
N PHE A 326 -8.94 -17.88 -20.53
CA PHE A 326 -9.23 -16.45 -20.48
C PHE A 326 -10.54 -16.27 -19.72
N ILE A 327 -10.43 -15.84 -18.47
CA ILE A 327 -11.54 -15.82 -17.52
C ILE A 327 -12.03 -14.38 -17.37
N PRO A 328 -13.27 -14.07 -17.81
CA PRO A 328 -13.85 -12.75 -17.60
C PRO A 328 -14.11 -12.51 -16.11
N SER A 329 -14.09 -11.25 -15.71
CA SER A 329 -14.10 -10.87 -14.29
C SER A 329 -15.27 -11.44 -13.48
N HIS A 330 -16.47 -11.59 -14.07
CA HIS A 330 -17.64 -12.18 -13.39
C HIS A 330 -17.52 -13.69 -13.12
N LEU A 331 -16.62 -14.40 -13.80
CA LEU A 331 -16.25 -15.79 -13.52
C LEU A 331 -14.98 -15.91 -12.67
N ALA A 332 -14.38 -14.77 -12.30
CA ALA A 332 -13.19 -14.65 -11.48
C ALA A 332 -13.51 -13.97 -10.14
N TYR A 333 -12.87 -12.83 -9.86
CA TYR A 333 -12.96 -12.12 -8.57
C TYR A 333 -13.92 -10.91 -8.59
N GLY A 334 -14.58 -10.66 -9.72
CA GLY A 334 -15.62 -9.64 -9.87
C GLY A 334 -15.19 -8.24 -9.40
N ALA A 335 -16.16 -7.46 -8.91
CA ALA A 335 -15.95 -6.09 -8.45
C ALA A 335 -15.07 -5.96 -7.20
N THR A 336 -14.79 -7.06 -6.50
CA THR A 336 -13.95 -7.05 -5.29
C THR A 336 -12.47 -7.15 -5.61
N GLY A 337 -12.09 -7.90 -6.65
CA GLY A 337 -10.69 -8.25 -6.90
C GLY A 337 -10.14 -9.20 -5.83
N ALA A 338 -8.81 -9.33 -5.73
CA ALA A 338 -8.16 -10.19 -4.74
C ALA A 338 -6.82 -9.64 -4.24
N GLY A 339 -6.73 -9.46 -2.91
CA GLY A 339 -5.45 -9.34 -2.17
C GLY A 339 -4.50 -8.23 -2.66
N GLY A 340 -4.98 -7.19 -3.33
CA GLY A 340 -4.14 -6.15 -3.93
C GLY A 340 -3.32 -6.60 -5.15
N VAL A 341 -3.42 -7.87 -5.55
CA VAL A 341 -2.71 -8.45 -6.71
C VAL A 341 -3.60 -8.57 -7.94
N ILE A 342 -4.92 -8.70 -7.75
CA ILE A 342 -5.92 -8.71 -8.82
C ILE A 342 -6.86 -7.51 -8.63
N PRO A 343 -6.86 -6.52 -9.54
CA PRO A 343 -7.74 -5.37 -9.45
C PRO A 343 -9.23 -5.73 -9.55
N PRO A 344 -10.13 -4.91 -8.95
CA PRO A 344 -11.56 -4.97 -9.21
C PRO A 344 -11.90 -5.05 -10.70
N ASN A 345 -12.83 -5.92 -11.05
CA ASN A 345 -13.33 -6.16 -12.40
C ASN A 345 -12.26 -6.58 -13.43
N ALA A 346 -11.07 -7.00 -12.98
CA ALA A 346 -10.04 -7.50 -13.88
C ALA A 346 -10.45 -8.85 -14.50
N ASN A 347 -10.26 -8.99 -15.81
CA ASN A 347 -10.16 -10.29 -16.43
C ASN A 347 -8.79 -10.90 -16.10
N ILE A 348 -8.72 -12.22 -16.04
CA ILE A 348 -7.49 -12.93 -15.71
C ILE A 348 -7.26 -14.08 -16.68
N ILE A 349 -6.00 -14.45 -16.81
CA ILE A 349 -5.55 -15.50 -17.71
C ILE A 349 -4.84 -16.55 -16.86
N PHE A 350 -5.17 -17.83 -17.06
CA PHE A 350 -4.45 -18.92 -16.43
C PHE A 350 -3.84 -19.84 -17.48
N GLU A 351 -2.55 -20.11 -17.34
CA GLU A 351 -1.90 -21.24 -17.97
C GLU A 351 -1.98 -22.41 -17.00
N ILE A 352 -2.54 -23.55 -17.44
CA ILE A 352 -2.73 -24.72 -16.58
C ILE A 352 -2.27 -26.01 -17.24
N GLN A 353 -1.86 -26.96 -16.41
CA GLN A 353 -1.65 -28.35 -16.79
C GLN A 353 -2.30 -29.25 -15.75
N ILE A 354 -3.03 -30.26 -16.21
CA ILE A 354 -3.64 -31.26 -15.32
C ILE A 354 -2.92 -32.60 -15.36
N SER A 355 -2.69 -33.19 -14.19
CA SER A 355 -2.04 -34.49 -14.02
C SER A 355 -2.77 -35.37 -13.00
N ASP A 356 -2.57 -36.67 -13.11
CA ASP A 356 -3.02 -37.70 -12.15
C ASP A 356 -2.01 -37.88 -11.00
N LYS A 357 -0.87 -37.21 -11.08
CA LYS A 357 0.24 -37.26 -10.13
C LYS A 357 0.68 -35.84 -9.75
N LYS A 358 1.15 -35.73 -8.51
CA LYS A 358 1.67 -34.49 -7.93
C LYS A 358 2.93 -34.01 -8.63
#